data_AF-A0A1I4EFW9-F1
#
_entry.id   AF-A0A1I4EFW9-F1
#
_cell.length_a   1.000
_cell.length_b   1.000
_cell.length_c   1.000
_cell.angle_alpha   90.00
_cell.angle_beta   90.00
_cell.angle_gamma   90.00
#
_symmetry.space_group_name_H-M   'P 1'
#
loop_
_entity.id
_entity.type
_entity.pdbx_description
1 polymer ?
#
loop_
_entity_poly.entity_id
_entity_poly.type
_entity_poly.pdbx_seq_one_letter_code
_entity_poly.pdbx_strand_id
1 'polypeptide(L)'
;MRAMRFMRLGMLAALPATAWADGEAVDRGRWLARQWCSACHTIAAQAPGGRNDAAPAFPTIAARRGATAEGIATYLRLPHANMPDHGLTARQAQDLAAYILAQRPR
;
A
#
# COMPACT_ATOMS: atom_id res chain seq x y z
N MET A 1 20.79 60.11 2.60
CA MET A 1 19.96 59.18 1.80
C MET A 1 20.72 57.89 1.57
N ARG A 2 20.20 56.76 2.09
CA ARG A 2 20.28 55.36 1.56
C ARG A 2 19.95 54.39 2.69
N ALA A 3 18.67 54.05 2.81
CA ALA A 3 18.22 53.00 3.71
C ALA A 3 18.70 51.64 3.18
N MET A 4 19.41 50.90 4.01
CA MET A 4 19.85 49.54 3.71
C MET A 4 18.64 48.60 3.69
N ARG A 5 18.30 48.07 2.51
CA ARG A 5 17.28 47.02 2.35
C ARG A 5 17.92 45.68 2.72
N PHE A 6 17.65 45.20 3.93
CA PHE A 6 17.95 43.82 4.30
C PHE A 6 16.92 42.90 3.65
N MET A 7 17.29 42.28 2.53
CA MET A 7 16.49 41.24 1.87
C MET A 7 16.55 39.98 2.72
N ARG A 8 15.49 39.70 3.49
CA ARG A 8 15.34 38.44 4.22
C ARG A 8 15.01 37.34 3.22
N LEU A 9 15.96 36.46 2.95
CA LEU A 9 15.74 35.24 2.19
C LEU A 9 14.91 34.28 3.07
N GLY A 10 13.64 34.08 2.69
CA GLY A 10 12.74 33.15 3.37
C GLY A 10 13.18 31.71 3.14
N MET A 11 13.46 30.99 4.23
CA MET A 11 13.80 29.57 4.22
C MET A 11 12.50 28.77 4.09
N LEU A 12 12.22 28.18 2.92
CA LEU A 12 11.13 27.21 2.77
C LEU A 12 11.52 25.91 3.48
N ALA A 13 10.89 25.63 4.61
CA ALA A 13 10.97 24.34 5.27
C ALA A 13 10.21 23.29 4.44
N ALA A 14 10.95 22.40 3.78
CA ALA A 14 10.38 21.20 3.18
C ALA A 14 9.94 20.25 4.30
N LEU A 15 8.62 20.13 4.51
CA LEU A 15 8.06 19.17 5.45
C LEU A 15 8.26 17.75 4.87
N PRO A 16 8.80 16.80 5.65
CA PRO A 16 8.88 15.42 5.21
C PRO A 16 7.47 14.87 5.06
N ALA A 17 7.11 14.42 3.86
CA ALA A 17 5.90 13.64 3.64
C ALA A 17 6.04 12.33 4.43
N THR A 18 5.44 12.30 5.62
CA THR A 18 5.28 11.04 6.34
C THR A 18 4.31 10.19 5.53
N ALA A 19 4.79 9.02 5.08
CA ALA A 19 4.02 8.08 4.27
C ALA A 19 2.96 7.39 5.14
N TRP A 20 1.97 8.14 5.60
CA TRP A 20 0.71 7.56 6.02
C TRP A 20 0.00 7.06 4.78
N ALA A 21 -0.52 5.84 4.88
CA ALA A 21 -1.39 5.31 3.85
C ALA A 21 -2.54 6.30 3.71
N ASP A 22 -2.50 7.07 2.64
CA ASP A 22 -3.57 7.94 2.21
C ASP A 22 -4.86 7.11 2.22
N GLY A 23 -5.89 7.57 2.93
CA GLY A 23 -7.16 6.86 3.03
C GLY A 23 -7.72 6.52 1.65
N GLU A 24 -7.50 7.41 0.67
CA GLU A 24 -7.89 7.15 -0.71
C GLU A 24 -7.10 6.01 -1.36
N ALA A 25 -5.80 5.86 -1.04
CA ALA A 25 -4.99 4.74 -1.50
C ALA A 25 -5.48 3.41 -0.92
N VAL A 26 -5.87 3.40 0.36
CA VAL A 26 -6.45 2.22 1.01
C VAL A 26 -7.78 1.85 0.33
N ASP A 27 -8.62 2.82 -0.01
CA ASP A 27 -9.91 2.56 -0.65
C ASP A 27 -9.78 2.09 -2.11
N ARG A 28 -8.87 2.69 -2.89
CA ARG A 28 -8.52 2.19 -4.23
C ARG A 28 -7.94 0.78 -4.14
N GLY A 29 -7.04 0.52 -3.20
CA GLY A 29 -6.48 -0.79 -2.94
C GLY A 29 -7.53 -1.83 -2.57
N ARG A 30 -8.50 -1.46 -1.73
CA ARG A 30 -9.65 -2.32 -1.39
C ARG A 30 -10.47 -2.67 -2.62
N TRP A 31 -10.73 -1.70 -3.50
CA TRP A 31 -11.45 -1.95 -4.75
C TRP A 31 -10.70 -2.93 -5.64
N LEU A 32 -9.41 -2.71 -5.87
CA LEU A 32 -8.54 -3.60 -6.66
C LEU A 32 -8.48 -5.00 -6.03
N ALA A 33 -8.34 -5.10 -4.70
CA ALA A 33 -8.25 -6.37 -4.00
C ALA A 33 -9.53 -7.20 -4.13
N ARG A 34 -10.71 -6.55 -4.12
CA ARG A 34 -11.98 -7.25 -4.41
C ARG A 34 -12.02 -7.81 -5.82
N GLN A 35 -11.54 -7.05 -6.80
CA GLN A 35 -11.56 -7.47 -8.20
C GLN A 35 -10.61 -8.64 -8.49
N TRP A 36 -9.39 -8.60 -7.95
CA TRP A 36 -8.33 -9.53 -8.37
C TRP A 36 -7.89 -10.52 -7.30
N CYS A 37 -7.92 -10.12 -6.03
CA CYS A 37 -7.32 -10.93 -4.96
C CYS A 37 -8.33 -11.81 -4.23
N SER A 38 -9.60 -11.40 -4.15
CA SER A 38 -10.63 -12.03 -3.32
C SER A 38 -10.99 -13.47 -3.71
N ALA A 39 -10.73 -13.86 -4.97
CA ALA A 39 -10.99 -15.22 -5.43
C ALA A 39 -10.11 -16.25 -4.70
N CYS A 40 -8.90 -15.86 -4.30
CA CYS A 40 -7.92 -16.73 -3.65
C CYS A 40 -7.65 -16.33 -2.21
N HIS A 41 -7.53 -15.02 -1.92
CA HIS A 41 -7.13 -14.51 -0.62
C HIS A 41 -8.32 -14.04 0.23
N THR A 42 -8.24 -14.27 1.53
CA THR A 42 -9.05 -13.53 2.50
C THR A 42 -8.51 -12.11 2.63
N ILE A 43 -9.21 -11.13 2.03
CA ILE A 43 -8.72 -9.75 1.89
C ILE A 43 -9.07 -8.82 3.06
N ALA A 44 -9.81 -9.28 4.07
CA ALA A 44 -10.11 -8.55 5.29
C ALA A 44 -10.37 -9.54 6.43
N ALA A 45 -10.06 -9.14 7.68
CA ALA A 45 -10.19 -10.01 8.85
C ALA A 45 -11.61 -10.56 9.10
N GLN A 46 -12.64 -9.92 8.55
CA GLN A 46 -14.06 -10.28 8.71
C GLN A 46 -14.71 -10.70 7.39
N ALA A 47 -13.95 -10.84 6.30
CA ALA A 47 -14.50 -11.31 5.03
C ALA A 47 -14.71 -12.84 5.09
N PRO A 48 -15.76 -13.38 4.44
CA PRO A 48 -15.79 -14.80 4.12
C PRO A 48 -14.46 -15.16 3.44
N GLY A 49 -13.79 -16.20 3.92
CA GLY A 49 -12.42 -16.50 3.51
C GLY A 49 -12.28 -16.66 1.99
N GLY A 50 -11.11 -16.30 1.45
CA GLY A 50 -10.76 -16.66 0.08
C GLY A 50 -10.85 -18.17 -0.12
N ARG A 51 -11.19 -18.64 -1.33
CA ARG A 51 -11.46 -20.07 -1.61
C ARG A 51 -10.24 -20.98 -1.52
N ASN A 52 -9.06 -20.46 -1.17
CA ASN A 52 -7.81 -21.18 -1.23
C ASN A 52 -7.00 -21.02 0.07
N ASP A 53 -6.97 -22.07 0.88
CA ASP A 53 -6.21 -22.10 2.15
C ASP A 53 -4.69 -21.97 1.95
N ALA A 54 -4.17 -22.20 0.74
CA ALA A 54 -2.76 -21.99 0.41
C ALA A 54 -2.41 -20.51 0.19
N ALA A 55 -3.40 -19.65 -0.08
CA ALA A 55 -3.19 -18.22 -0.28
C ALA A 55 -3.31 -17.49 1.07
N PRO A 56 -2.23 -16.86 1.59
CA PRO A 56 -2.28 -16.26 2.92
C PRO A 56 -3.26 -15.09 2.97
N ALA A 57 -4.03 -15.01 4.05
CA ALA A 57 -4.91 -13.87 4.31
C ALA A 57 -4.12 -12.56 4.39
N PHE A 58 -4.73 -11.44 3.97
CA PHE A 58 -4.09 -10.13 4.01
C PHE A 58 -3.62 -9.73 5.42
N PRO A 59 -4.38 -9.96 6.51
CA PRO A 59 -3.88 -9.73 7.87
C PRO A 59 -2.60 -10.52 8.19
N THR A 60 -2.50 -11.77 7.71
CA THR A 60 -1.32 -12.61 7.88
C THR A 60 -0.12 -12.05 7.12
N ILE A 61 -0.33 -11.56 5.89
CA ILE A 61 0.72 -10.89 5.10
C ILE A 61 1.17 -9.60 5.81
N ALA A 62 0.22 -8.78 6.26
CA ALA A 62 0.47 -7.51 6.91
C ALA A 62 1.23 -7.63 8.24
N ALA A 63 1.06 -8.74 8.95
CA ALA A 63 1.72 -9.07 10.20
C ALA A 63 3.15 -9.62 10.05
N ARG A 64 3.60 -9.93 8.83
CA ARG A 64 4.97 -10.44 8.60
C ARG A 64 6.01 -9.41 9.06
N ARG A 65 7.06 -9.88 9.74
CA ARG A 65 8.21 -9.05 10.07
C ARG A 65 8.82 -8.50 8.78
N GLY A 66 9.04 -7.19 8.73
CA GLY A 66 9.59 -6.52 7.54
C GLY A 66 8.58 -6.27 6.41
N ALA A 67 7.28 -6.48 6.62
CA ALA A 67 6.27 -6.06 5.66
C ALA A 67 6.25 -4.53 5.49
N THR A 68 6.71 -4.05 4.34
CA THR A 68 6.70 -2.65 3.91
C THR A 68 5.83 -2.46 2.67
N ALA A 69 5.40 -1.23 2.40
CA ALA A 69 4.54 -0.93 1.26
C ALA A 69 5.29 -1.20 -0.06
N GLU A 70 6.55 -0.77 -0.12
CA GLU A 70 7.43 -0.94 -1.28
C GLU A 70 7.73 -2.42 -1.54
N GLY A 71 8.00 -3.20 -0.48
CA GLY A 71 8.28 -4.63 -0.60
C GLY A 71 7.07 -5.40 -1.12
N ILE A 72 5.89 -5.11 -0.59
CA ILE A 72 4.63 -5.72 -1.06
C ILE A 72 4.33 -5.30 -2.50
N ALA A 73 4.39 -4.01 -2.82
CA ALA A 73 4.12 -3.50 -4.16
C ALA A 73 5.06 -4.09 -5.22
N THR A 74 6.33 -4.29 -4.85
CA THR A 74 7.30 -4.96 -5.72
C THR A 74 6.94 -6.43 -5.92
N TYR A 75 6.67 -7.15 -4.82
CA TYR A 75 6.34 -8.58 -4.88
C TYR A 75 5.08 -8.88 -5.69
N LEU A 76 4.04 -8.04 -5.59
CA LEU A 76 2.79 -8.16 -6.36
C LEU A 76 2.99 -8.08 -7.88
N ARG A 77 4.12 -7.53 -8.34
CA ARG A 77 4.44 -7.37 -9.76
C ARG A 77 5.45 -8.40 -10.26
N LEU A 78 5.87 -9.32 -9.39
CA LEU A 78 6.73 -10.44 -9.74
C LEU A 78 5.92 -11.73 -9.80
N PRO A 79 6.24 -12.68 -10.70
CA PRO A 79 5.64 -14.00 -10.66
C PRO A 79 5.88 -14.65 -9.30
N HIS A 80 4.82 -15.15 -8.66
CA HIS A 80 4.95 -15.91 -7.42
C HIS A 80 3.85 -16.95 -7.19
N ALA A 81 4.28 -18.17 -6.87
CA ALA A 81 3.43 -19.35 -6.72
C ALA A 81 2.46 -19.49 -7.90
N ASN A 82 1.17 -19.69 -7.62
CA ASN A 82 0.12 -19.82 -8.62
C ASN A 82 -0.67 -18.52 -8.82
N MET A 83 -0.13 -17.36 -8.40
CA MET A 83 -0.82 -16.08 -8.59
C MET A 83 -0.82 -15.71 -10.09
N PRO A 84 -1.99 -15.46 -10.71
CA PRO A 84 -2.05 -14.98 -12.08
C PRO A 84 -1.38 -13.60 -12.22
N ASP A 85 -0.80 -13.34 -13.38
CA ASP A 85 -0.37 -11.98 -13.71
C ASP A 85 -1.59 -11.11 -14.03
N HIS A 86 -1.82 -10.10 -13.20
CA HIS A 86 -2.93 -9.15 -13.34
C HIS A 86 -2.52 -7.87 -14.09
N GLY A 87 -1.28 -7.76 -14.59
CA GLY A 87 -0.80 -6.60 -15.33
C GLY A 87 -0.79 -5.32 -14.48
N LEU A 88 -0.51 -5.44 -13.18
CA LEU A 88 -0.59 -4.32 -12.24
C LEU A 88 0.38 -3.20 -12.62
N THR A 89 -0.15 -1.99 -12.75
CA THR A 89 0.69 -0.78 -12.80
C THR A 89 1.39 -0.56 -11.46
N ALA A 90 2.47 0.23 -11.47
CA ALA A 90 3.19 0.60 -10.24
C ALA A 90 2.25 1.21 -9.18
N ARG A 91 1.34 2.10 -9.61
CA ARG A 91 0.39 2.76 -8.71
C ARG A 91 -0.64 1.80 -8.14
N GLN A 92 -1.18 0.90 -8.95
CA GLN A 92 -2.13 -0.12 -8.46
C GLN A 92 -1.47 -1.04 -7.44
N ALA A 93 -0.22 -1.45 -7.66
CA ALA A 93 0.53 -2.26 -6.71
C ALA A 93 0.77 -1.52 -5.38
N GLN A 94 1.04 -0.21 -5.44
CA GLN A 94 1.17 0.63 -4.24
C GLN A 94 -0.15 0.77 -3.48
N ASP A 95 -1.26 1.06 -4.18
CA ASP A 95 -2.58 1.16 -3.56
C ASP A 95 -2.98 -0.20 -2.91
N LEU A 96 -2.72 -1.33 -3.58
CA LEU A 96 -2.90 -2.68 -3.02
C LEU A 96 -2.04 -2.91 -1.78
N ALA A 97 -0.77 -2.51 -1.81
CA ALA A 97 0.14 -2.66 -0.66
C ALA A 97 -0.34 -1.83 0.55
N ALA A 98 -0.81 -0.60 0.32
CA ALA A 98 -1.41 0.24 1.35
C ALA A 98 -2.63 -0.45 1.97
N TYR A 99 -3.51 -1.03 1.15
CA TYR A 99 -4.67 -1.76 1.64
C TYR A 99 -4.31 -3.03 2.44
N ILE A 100 -3.33 -3.82 1.97
CA ILE A 100 -2.83 -5.00 2.69
C ILE A 100 -2.30 -4.58 4.07
N LEU A 101 -1.45 -3.56 4.15
CA LEU A 101 -0.88 -3.09 5.42
C LEU A 101 -1.94 -2.54 6.37
N ALA A 102 -3.00 -1.92 5.85
CA ALA A 102 -4.14 -1.49 6.65
C ALA A 102 -4.91 -2.66 7.32
N GLN A 103 -4.69 -3.92 6.88
CA GLN A 103 -5.25 -5.11 7.51
C GLN A 103 -4.40 -5.65 8.67
N ARG A 104 -3.32 -4.96 9.06
CA ARG A 104 -2.47 -5.40 10.18
C ARG A 104 -3.32 -5.55 11.45
N PRO A 105 -3.31 -6.72 12.11
CA PRO A 105 -3.98 -6.89 13.39
C PRO A 105 -3.48 -5.87 14.42
N ARG A 106 -4.40 -5.37 15.25
CA ARG A 106 -4.05 -4.51 16.39
C ARG A 106 -3.62 -5.35 17.58
#